data_AF-A0A949HVP0-F1
#
_entry.id   AF-A0A949HVP0-F1
#
_cell.length_a   1.000
_cell.length_b   1.000
_cell.length_c   1.000
_cell.angle_alpha   90.00
_cell.angle_beta   90.00
_cell.angle_gamma   90.00
#
_symmetry.space_group_name_H-M   'P 1'
#
loop_
_entity.id
_entity.type
_entity.pdbx_description
1 polymer ?
#
loop_
_entity_poly.entity_id
_entity_poly.type
_entity_poly.pdbx_seq_one_letter_code
_entity_poly.pdbx_strand_id
1 'polypeptide(L)'
;MAVILNRAGLAFRAVMTQKMLAEANWAADRLKLPTKRPIQITDIKDLFISMPSGCVLQRTNPPFYPDTVFGTNIFNPNIPRDARLRALKIGPNGRIDTANFEFRFYGAQLAGIMRLSAPRVEYYADNLDALIGRKSLIDTNGAWQLATQWLAAVDMDMAALSKLKHSVSQLHYLLRGATNTITLPIYYVDIGTRHFPACGLLKAYDTPMVTVEVLGTTKTLQNVDLAVDFGSDGIPYDNRPPLLITNALDLIRAPNPPTEQLKKAPSLKPIGTGINLGYVDFNHVNFITHIQTDMLLNDATIKDAIQFAAGQPDTGGEFSPNSMTVYGFWGLTFGLDNY
;
A
#
# COMPACT_ATOMS: atom_id res chain seq x y z
N MET A 1 9.27 29.82 5.46
CA MET A 1 8.95 28.56 6.16
C MET A 1 9.00 27.43 5.12
N ALA A 2 9.92 26.48 5.27
CA ALA A 2 10.03 25.36 4.31
C ALA A 2 8.89 24.36 4.56
N VAL A 3 8.02 24.17 3.55
CA VAL A 3 7.00 23.12 3.63
C VAL A 3 7.68 21.79 3.36
N ILE A 4 7.75 20.95 4.39
CA ILE A 4 8.27 19.60 4.32
C ILE A 4 7.08 18.69 4.00
N LEU A 5 7.08 18.05 2.82
CA LEU A 5 6.03 17.11 2.40
C LEU A 5 6.05 15.77 3.17
N ASN A 6 6.85 15.66 4.23
CA ASN A 6 7.12 14.42 4.96
C ASN A 6 6.18 14.19 6.14
N ARG A 7 5.27 15.12 6.46
CA ARG A 7 4.25 14.92 7.51
C ARG A 7 2.85 14.92 6.90
N ALA A 8 2.15 13.80 7.06
CA ALA A 8 0.72 13.71 6.76
C ALA A 8 -0.07 14.33 7.94
N GLY A 9 -0.51 15.58 7.80
CA GLY A 9 -1.40 16.22 8.78
C GLY A 9 -2.71 15.43 8.99
N LEU A 10 -3.35 15.59 10.15
CA LEU A 10 -4.59 14.87 10.47
C LEU A 10 -5.71 15.18 9.47
N ALA A 11 -5.80 16.42 8.98
CA ALA A 11 -6.76 16.80 7.93
C ALA A 11 -6.50 16.04 6.62
N PHE A 12 -5.24 15.94 6.19
CA PHE A 12 -4.86 15.18 5.00
C PHE A 12 -5.21 13.69 5.15
N ARG A 13 -4.86 13.08 6.28
CA ARG A 13 -5.19 11.66 6.57
C ARG A 13 -6.69 11.42 6.60
N ALA A 14 -7.48 12.33 7.19
CA ALA A 14 -8.93 12.21 7.23
C ALA A 14 -9.56 12.21 5.82
N VAL A 15 -9.16 13.16 4.97
CA VAL A 15 -9.65 13.22 3.59
C VAL A 15 -9.21 12.00 2.77
N MET A 16 -7.96 11.57 2.90
CA MET A 16 -7.47 10.33 2.27
C MET A 16 -8.30 9.11 2.70
N THR A 17 -8.54 8.97 4.01
CA THR A 17 -9.34 7.86 4.56
C THR A 17 -10.75 7.86 3.98
N GLN A 18 -11.40 9.03 3.89
CA GLN A 18 -12.74 9.14 3.30
C GLN A 18 -12.76 8.72 1.82
N LYS A 19 -11.77 9.15 1.03
CA LYS A 19 -11.62 8.75 -0.38
C LYS A 19 -11.42 7.24 -0.52
N MET A 20 -10.50 6.69 0.26
CA MET A 20 -10.21 5.24 0.27
C MET A 20 -11.43 4.42 0.72
N LEU A 21 -12.15 4.85 1.75
CA LEU A 21 -13.37 4.18 2.21
C LEU A 21 -14.49 4.22 1.17
N ALA A 22 -14.67 5.34 0.47
CA ALA A 22 -15.67 5.44 -0.59
C ALA A 22 -15.38 4.42 -1.70
N GLU A 23 -14.11 4.32 -2.11
CA GLU A 23 -13.68 3.38 -3.14
C GLU A 23 -13.78 1.92 -2.67
N ALA A 24 -13.34 1.62 -1.45
CA ALA A 24 -13.46 0.29 -0.86
C ALA A 24 -14.92 -0.16 -0.77
N ASN A 25 -15.83 0.73 -0.39
CA ASN A 25 -17.27 0.46 -0.36
C ASN A 25 -17.84 0.20 -1.75
N TRP A 26 -17.44 1.00 -2.74
CA TRP A 26 -17.85 0.82 -4.13
C TRP A 26 -17.43 -0.56 -4.66
N ALA A 27 -16.15 -0.92 -4.49
CA ALA A 27 -15.63 -2.20 -4.96
C ALA A 27 -16.25 -3.38 -4.18
N ALA A 28 -16.38 -3.25 -2.86
CA ALA A 28 -17.01 -4.26 -2.01
C ALA A 28 -18.50 -4.48 -2.38
N ASP A 29 -19.21 -3.44 -2.82
CA ASP A 29 -20.57 -3.62 -3.31
C ASP A 29 -20.63 -4.36 -4.65
N ARG A 30 -19.79 -3.98 -5.61
CA ARG A 30 -19.77 -4.60 -6.94
C ARG A 30 -19.32 -6.05 -6.92
N LEU A 31 -18.34 -6.38 -6.09
CA LEU A 31 -17.86 -7.74 -5.90
C LEU A 31 -18.72 -8.56 -4.93
N LYS A 32 -19.74 -7.94 -4.32
CA LYS A 32 -20.62 -8.57 -3.33
C LYS A 32 -19.83 -9.25 -2.20
N LEU A 33 -18.78 -8.59 -1.72
CA LEU A 33 -17.90 -9.14 -0.69
C LEU A 33 -18.69 -9.44 0.60
N PRO A 34 -18.37 -10.54 1.31
CA PRO A 34 -19.00 -10.93 2.57
C PRO A 34 -18.47 -10.08 3.74
N THR A 35 -18.70 -8.78 3.66
CA THR A 35 -18.37 -7.80 4.70
C THR A 35 -19.59 -6.92 5.00
N LYS A 36 -19.62 -6.34 6.20
CA LYS A 36 -20.64 -5.37 6.58
C LYS A 36 -20.51 -4.15 5.67
N ARG A 37 -21.63 -3.71 5.09
CA ARG A 37 -21.70 -2.59 4.16
C ARG A 37 -22.74 -1.55 4.64
N PRO A 38 -22.47 -0.24 4.52
CA PRO A 38 -21.17 0.32 4.13
C PRO A 38 -20.12 0.13 5.22
N ILE A 39 -18.89 -0.19 4.84
CA ILE A 39 -17.69 -0.19 5.68
C ILE A 39 -17.54 1.20 6.26
N GLN A 40 -17.60 1.30 7.58
CA GLN A 40 -17.45 2.54 8.34
C GLN A 40 -16.00 2.69 8.83
N ILE A 41 -15.64 3.91 9.24
CA ILE A 41 -14.35 4.17 9.94
C ILE A 41 -14.18 3.25 11.16
N THR A 42 -15.27 2.94 11.87
CA THR A 42 -15.25 2.04 13.04
C THR A 42 -14.98 0.58 12.70
N ASP A 43 -15.11 0.19 11.43
CA ASP A 43 -14.84 -1.18 10.97
C ASP A 43 -13.35 -1.36 10.59
N ILE A 44 -12.58 -0.28 10.50
CA ILE A 44 -11.14 -0.29 10.20
C ILE A 44 -10.36 -0.84 11.39
N LYS A 45 -9.53 -1.85 11.14
CA LYS A 45 -8.62 -2.48 12.11
C LYS A 45 -7.20 -1.95 12.00
N ASP A 46 -6.75 -1.67 10.78
CA ASP A 46 -5.47 -1.02 10.50
C ASP A 46 -5.65 -0.03 9.34
N LEU A 47 -4.95 1.09 9.44
CA LEU A 47 -4.97 2.15 8.44
C LEU A 47 -3.56 2.62 8.20
N PHE A 48 -3.07 2.38 6.99
CA PHE A 48 -1.81 2.91 6.53
C PHE A 48 -2.05 3.87 5.37
N ILE A 49 -1.55 5.10 5.50
CA ILE A 49 -1.55 6.10 4.44
C ILE A 49 -0.11 6.55 4.30
N SER A 50 0.43 6.43 3.09
CA SER A 50 1.77 6.87 2.76
C SER A 50 1.93 8.38 3.01
N MET A 51 3.17 8.83 3.21
CA MET A 51 3.47 10.25 3.29
C MET A 51 3.04 10.95 1.98
N PRO A 52 2.68 12.25 2.00
CA PRO A 52 2.26 12.98 0.82
C PRO A 52 3.18 12.82 -0.40
N SER A 53 4.49 12.72 -0.20
CA SER A 53 5.47 12.44 -1.26
C SER A 53 5.23 11.09 -1.96
N GLY A 54 4.89 10.03 -1.21
CA GLY A 54 4.52 8.73 -1.77
C GLY A 54 3.11 8.70 -2.38
N CYS A 55 2.30 9.72 -2.11
CA CYS A 55 0.96 9.89 -2.67
C CYS A 55 0.95 10.71 -3.98
N VAL A 56 2.11 11.19 -4.43
CA VAL A 56 2.22 11.91 -5.69
C VAL A 56 2.10 10.90 -6.83
N LEU A 57 1.16 11.16 -7.74
CA LEU A 57 0.94 10.32 -8.91
C LEU A 57 2.13 10.46 -9.87
N GLN A 58 2.65 9.33 -10.37
CA GLN A 58 3.74 9.28 -11.33
C GLN A 58 3.26 8.52 -12.57
N ARG A 59 2.85 9.26 -13.62
CA ARG A 59 2.30 8.66 -14.86
C ARG A 59 3.29 8.60 -16.01
N THR A 60 4.31 9.45 -16.00
CA THR A 60 5.22 9.59 -17.12
C THR A 60 6.47 8.76 -16.88
N ASN A 61 6.86 7.96 -17.87
CA ASN A 61 8.18 7.32 -17.95
C ASN A 61 9.22 8.38 -18.37
N PRO A 62 10.40 8.56 -17.73
CA PRO A 62 11.05 7.72 -16.71
C PRO A 62 10.38 7.80 -15.32
N PRO A 63 10.55 6.77 -14.46
CA PRO A 63 9.64 6.40 -13.36
C PRO A 63 9.60 7.31 -12.12
N PHE A 64 9.94 8.60 -12.24
CA PHE A 64 10.04 9.50 -11.10
C PHE A 64 9.42 10.89 -11.30
N TYR A 65 8.84 11.16 -12.48
CA TYR A 65 8.24 12.47 -12.73
C TYR A 65 6.83 12.53 -12.16
N PRO A 66 6.54 13.51 -11.29
CA PRO A 66 5.19 13.72 -10.80
C PRO A 66 4.28 14.13 -11.95
N ASP A 67 3.08 13.56 -12.01
CA ASP A 67 2.05 13.97 -12.94
C ASP A 67 1.52 15.35 -12.50
N THR A 68 1.81 16.37 -13.29
CA THR A 68 1.47 17.76 -13.00
C THR A 68 1.03 18.49 -14.26
N VAL A 69 0.33 19.62 -14.09
CA VAL A 69 -0.01 20.51 -15.21
C VAL A 69 1.22 21.13 -15.89
N PHE A 70 2.40 21.08 -15.23
CA PHE A 70 3.66 21.57 -15.80
C PHE A 70 4.48 20.48 -16.48
N GLY A 71 4.06 19.22 -16.43
CA GLY A 71 4.84 18.09 -16.93
C GLY A 71 6.26 18.08 -16.35
N THR A 72 7.27 17.93 -17.21
CA THR A 72 8.69 17.95 -16.81
C THR A 72 9.18 19.34 -16.34
N ASN A 73 8.46 20.42 -16.66
CA ASN A 73 8.80 21.77 -16.19
C ASN A 73 8.50 21.98 -14.70
N ILE A 74 7.97 20.97 -14.00
CA ILE A 74 7.78 21.01 -12.55
C ILE A 74 9.07 21.27 -11.77
N PHE A 75 10.25 21.09 -12.37
CA PHE A 75 11.53 21.42 -11.73
C PHE A 75 12.11 22.78 -12.14
N ASN A 76 11.42 23.52 -13.03
CA ASN A 76 11.87 24.83 -13.48
C ASN A 76 11.91 25.83 -12.30
N PRO A 77 13.08 26.38 -11.93
CA PRO A 77 13.21 27.29 -10.81
C PRO A 77 12.47 28.62 -11.02
N ASN A 78 12.15 28.98 -12.28
CA ASN A 78 11.38 30.17 -12.61
C ASN A 78 9.90 30.03 -12.27
N ILE A 79 9.40 28.81 -12.02
CA ILE A 79 8.05 28.60 -11.53
C ILE A 79 8.06 28.69 -9.99
N PRO A 80 7.26 29.59 -9.39
CA PRO A 80 7.18 29.72 -7.94
C PRO A 80 6.95 28.37 -7.27
N ARG A 81 7.71 28.09 -6.21
CA ARG A 81 7.65 26.80 -5.51
C ARG A 81 6.22 26.43 -5.09
N ASP A 82 5.42 27.38 -4.63
CA ASP A 82 4.04 27.14 -4.23
C ASP A 82 3.16 26.68 -5.40
N ALA A 83 3.31 27.33 -6.57
CA ALA A 83 2.60 26.94 -7.78
C ALA A 83 2.98 25.52 -8.21
N ARG A 84 4.27 25.16 -8.12
CA ARG A 84 4.74 23.80 -8.39
C ARG A 84 4.12 22.78 -7.44
N LEU A 85 4.10 23.08 -6.13
CA LEU A 85 3.50 22.19 -5.13
C LEU A 85 1.98 22.00 -5.33
N ARG A 86 1.27 23.06 -5.73
CA ARG A 86 -0.18 22.99 -6.06
C ARG A 86 -0.46 22.24 -7.35
N ALA A 87 0.50 22.18 -8.26
CA ALA A 87 0.37 21.44 -9.51
C ALA A 87 0.53 19.92 -9.36
N LEU A 88 1.00 19.43 -8.19
CA LEU A 88 1.14 18.00 -7.92
C LEU A 88 -0.23 17.32 -7.89
N LYS A 89 -0.42 16.29 -8.71
CA LYS A 89 -1.56 15.38 -8.56
C LYS A 89 -1.26 14.42 -7.43
N ILE A 90 -2.04 14.51 -6.36
CA ILE A 90 -1.91 13.68 -5.17
C ILE A 90 -3.17 12.85 -5.03
N GLY A 91 -3.03 11.57 -4.68
CA GLY A 91 -4.16 10.71 -4.36
C GLY A 91 -3.77 9.53 -3.45
N PRO A 92 -4.72 8.68 -3.08
CA PRO A 92 -4.49 7.58 -2.15
C PRO A 92 -3.31 6.68 -2.54
N ASN A 93 -2.42 6.49 -1.57
CA ASN A 93 -1.41 5.44 -1.56
C ASN A 93 -1.35 4.89 -0.12
N GLY A 94 -1.57 3.59 0.05
CA GLY A 94 -1.66 2.95 1.35
C GLY A 94 -2.63 1.76 1.36
N ARG A 95 -3.25 1.47 2.51
CA ARG A 95 -4.25 0.42 2.65
C ARG A 95 -5.27 0.68 3.78
N ILE A 96 -6.42 0.04 3.66
CA ILE A 96 -7.43 -0.09 4.73
C ILE A 96 -7.62 -1.57 5.03
N ASP A 97 -7.44 -1.96 6.29
CA ASP A 97 -7.70 -3.31 6.73
C ASP A 97 -8.99 -3.32 7.54
N THR A 98 -9.92 -4.18 7.16
CA THR A 98 -11.14 -4.49 7.93
C THR A 98 -10.94 -5.80 8.68
N ALA A 99 -12.00 -6.32 9.30
CA ALA A 99 -11.93 -7.65 9.90
C ALA A 99 -11.65 -8.78 8.88
N ASN A 100 -12.16 -8.64 7.64
CA ASN A 100 -12.18 -9.74 6.67
C ASN A 100 -11.44 -9.44 5.38
N PHE A 101 -11.10 -8.17 5.13
CA PHE A 101 -10.51 -7.72 3.86
C PHE A 101 -9.53 -6.57 4.07
N GLU A 102 -8.42 -6.62 3.34
CA GLU A 102 -7.51 -5.51 3.06
C GLU A 102 -7.86 -4.91 1.69
N PHE A 103 -7.86 -3.58 1.62
CA PHE A 103 -8.00 -2.81 0.39
C PHE A 103 -6.71 -1.99 0.19
N ARG A 104 -5.91 -2.34 -0.82
CA ARG A 104 -4.65 -1.67 -1.16
C ARG A 104 -4.89 -0.57 -2.19
N PHE A 105 -4.20 0.55 -2.02
CA PHE A 105 -4.27 1.71 -2.90
C PHE A 105 -2.88 2.11 -3.36
N TYR A 106 -2.73 2.32 -4.65
CA TYR A 106 -1.50 2.78 -5.27
C TYR A 106 -1.86 3.65 -6.48
N GLY A 107 -1.03 4.64 -6.79
CA GLY A 107 -1.26 5.49 -7.96
C GLY A 107 -2.62 6.20 -7.96
N ALA A 108 -3.15 6.57 -6.78
CA ALA A 108 -4.48 7.18 -6.63
C ALA A 108 -5.65 6.29 -7.06
N GLN A 109 -5.50 4.97 -7.09
CA GLN A 109 -6.54 4.01 -7.44
C GLN A 109 -6.53 2.82 -6.48
N LEU A 110 -7.60 2.02 -6.50
CA LEU A 110 -7.62 0.73 -5.83
C LEU A 110 -6.70 -0.22 -6.59
N ALA A 111 -5.67 -0.71 -5.90
CA ALA A 111 -4.64 -1.59 -6.43
C ALA A 111 -4.90 -3.06 -6.10
N GLY A 112 -5.68 -3.35 -5.06
CA GLY A 112 -5.98 -4.73 -4.76
C GLY A 112 -6.94 -4.90 -3.60
N ILE A 113 -7.52 -6.09 -3.53
CA ILE A 113 -8.39 -6.52 -2.45
C ILE A 113 -7.94 -7.92 -2.05
N MET A 114 -7.60 -8.10 -0.78
CA MET A 114 -7.17 -9.38 -0.24
C MET A 114 -8.04 -9.77 0.93
N ARG A 115 -8.47 -11.02 1.00
CA ARG A 115 -9.20 -11.55 2.14
C ARG A 115 -8.23 -11.85 3.29
N LEU A 116 -8.61 -11.44 4.49
CA LEU A 116 -7.83 -11.60 5.72
C LEU A 116 -8.42 -12.70 6.60
N SER A 117 -7.58 -13.57 7.16
CA SER A 117 -7.93 -14.47 8.29
C SER A 117 -7.62 -13.82 9.63
N ALA A 118 -6.55 -13.02 9.66
CA ALA A 118 -6.14 -12.14 10.73
C ALA A 118 -5.59 -10.85 10.10
N PRO A 119 -5.47 -9.73 10.86
CA PRO A 119 -4.82 -8.54 10.34
C PRO A 119 -3.45 -8.88 9.76
N ARG A 120 -3.23 -8.50 8.49
CA ARG A 120 -1.97 -8.71 7.73
C ARG A 120 -1.56 -10.17 7.47
N VAL A 121 -2.50 -11.11 7.47
CA VAL A 121 -2.25 -12.52 7.10
C VAL A 121 -3.21 -12.95 5.99
N GLU A 122 -2.66 -13.56 4.94
CA GLU A 122 -3.44 -14.21 3.87
C GLU A 122 -4.37 -15.28 4.44
N TYR A 123 -5.65 -15.22 4.07
CA TYR A 123 -6.72 -15.99 4.72
C TYR A 123 -6.46 -17.50 4.86
N TYR A 124 -5.84 -18.11 3.85
CA TYR A 124 -5.61 -19.55 3.80
C TYR A 124 -4.20 -19.96 4.23
N ALA A 125 -3.24 -19.03 4.39
CA ALA A 125 -1.84 -19.37 4.65
C ALA A 125 -1.67 -20.22 5.92
N ASP A 126 -2.44 -19.90 6.96
CA ASP A 126 -2.41 -20.63 8.24
C ASP A 126 -3.22 -21.94 8.21
N ASN A 127 -3.98 -22.20 7.14
CA ASN A 127 -4.93 -23.33 7.12
C ASN A 127 -5.04 -24.03 5.76
N LEU A 128 -3.97 -24.02 4.96
CA LEU A 128 -3.87 -24.77 3.70
C LEU A 128 -4.16 -26.26 3.92
N ASP A 129 -3.73 -26.80 5.05
CA ASP A 129 -3.94 -28.21 5.42
C ASP A 129 -5.43 -28.58 5.52
N ALA A 130 -6.31 -27.66 5.93
CA ALA A 130 -7.77 -27.91 5.98
C ALA A 130 -8.43 -28.01 4.60
N LEU A 131 -7.72 -27.61 3.54
CA LEU A 131 -8.17 -27.72 2.15
C LEU A 131 -7.77 -29.04 1.50
N ILE A 132 -6.91 -29.84 2.14
CA ILE A 132 -6.46 -31.14 1.62
C ILE A 132 -7.67 -32.07 1.44
N GLY A 133 -7.80 -32.65 0.25
CA GLY A 133 -8.88 -33.56 -0.11
C GLY A 133 -10.25 -32.90 -0.30
N ARG A 134 -10.37 -31.57 -0.15
CA ARG A 134 -11.64 -30.87 -0.39
C ARG A 134 -11.92 -30.78 -1.89
N LYS A 135 -13.14 -31.15 -2.28
CA LYS A 135 -13.61 -31.07 -3.67
C LYS A 135 -13.81 -29.61 -4.09
N SER A 136 -13.24 -29.22 -5.22
CA SER A 136 -13.54 -27.94 -5.87
C SER A 136 -14.93 -27.96 -6.53
N LEU A 137 -15.64 -26.84 -6.47
CA LEU A 137 -16.92 -26.61 -7.17
C LEU A 137 -16.75 -25.97 -8.55
N ILE A 138 -15.51 -25.67 -8.94
CA ILE A 138 -15.12 -25.09 -10.23
C ILE A 138 -13.88 -25.80 -10.76
N ASP A 139 -13.69 -25.73 -12.06
CA ASP A 139 -12.44 -26.06 -12.74
C ASP A 139 -11.72 -24.76 -13.15
N THR A 140 -10.68 -24.88 -13.98
CA THR A 140 -9.93 -23.74 -14.52
C THR A 140 -10.80 -22.81 -15.38
N ASN A 141 -11.75 -23.35 -16.14
CA ASN A 141 -12.68 -22.54 -16.95
C ASN A 141 -13.65 -21.76 -16.05
N GLY A 142 -14.17 -22.39 -15.00
CA GLY A 142 -15.02 -21.74 -14.00
C GLY A 142 -14.27 -20.65 -13.23
N ALA A 143 -12.99 -20.86 -12.90
CA ALA A 143 -12.15 -19.85 -12.29
C ALA A 143 -11.94 -18.64 -13.22
N TRP A 144 -11.64 -18.86 -14.50
CA TRP A 144 -11.53 -17.81 -15.51
C TRP A 144 -12.82 -16.98 -15.64
N GLN A 145 -13.97 -17.64 -15.71
CA GLN A 145 -15.27 -16.98 -15.81
C GLN A 145 -15.55 -16.10 -14.58
N LEU A 146 -15.32 -16.60 -13.36
CA LEU A 146 -15.49 -15.81 -12.15
C LEU A 146 -14.54 -14.61 -12.11
N ALA A 147 -13.26 -14.82 -12.44
CA ALA A 147 -12.25 -13.77 -12.43
C ALA A 147 -12.61 -12.63 -13.40
N THR A 148 -12.93 -12.97 -14.66
CA THR A 148 -13.31 -11.97 -15.68
C THR A 148 -14.61 -11.23 -15.32
N GLN A 149 -15.59 -11.90 -14.70
CA GLN A 149 -16.80 -11.25 -14.17
C GLN A 149 -16.49 -10.27 -13.05
N TRP A 150 -15.61 -10.64 -12.11
CA TRP A 150 -15.22 -9.75 -11.01
C TRP A 150 -14.42 -8.55 -11.50
N LEU A 151 -13.47 -8.75 -12.41
CA LEU A 151 -12.69 -7.66 -13.01
C LEU A 151 -13.61 -6.69 -13.78
N ALA A 152 -14.57 -7.19 -14.56
CA ALA A 152 -15.57 -6.35 -15.21
C ALA A 152 -16.46 -5.61 -14.20
N ALA A 153 -16.83 -6.25 -13.09
CA ALA A 153 -17.67 -5.63 -12.06
C ALA A 153 -16.98 -4.43 -11.37
N VAL A 154 -15.65 -4.46 -11.27
CA VAL A 154 -14.81 -3.34 -10.81
C VAL A 154 -14.25 -2.48 -11.95
N ASP A 155 -14.95 -2.47 -13.08
CA ASP A 155 -14.75 -1.54 -14.20
C ASP A 155 -13.35 -1.59 -14.85
N MET A 156 -12.74 -2.79 -14.86
CA MET A 156 -11.55 -3.04 -15.67
C MET A 156 -11.93 -3.18 -17.15
N ASP A 157 -11.08 -2.66 -18.05
CA ASP A 157 -11.24 -2.84 -19.50
C ASP A 157 -10.92 -4.27 -19.92
N MET A 158 -11.94 -5.12 -19.80
CA MET A 158 -11.83 -6.52 -20.20
C MET A 158 -11.63 -6.69 -21.71
N ALA A 159 -12.03 -5.73 -22.55
CA ALA A 159 -11.82 -5.81 -23.99
C ALA A 159 -10.34 -5.62 -24.34
N ALA A 160 -9.61 -4.80 -23.58
CA ALA A 160 -8.17 -4.67 -23.69
C ALA A 160 -7.44 -5.83 -23.00
N LEU A 161 -7.80 -6.18 -21.76
CA LEU A 161 -7.14 -7.24 -20.98
C LEU A 161 -7.25 -8.61 -21.63
N SER A 162 -8.38 -8.95 -22.25
CA SER A 162 -8.59 -10.25 -22.90
C SER A 162 -7.70 -10.49 -24.14
N LYS A 163 -7.09 -9.44 -24.69
CA LYS A 163 -6.11 -9.54 -25.78
C LYS A 163 -4.72 -9.92 -25.29
N LEU A 164 -4.46 -9.79 -23.99
CA LEU A 164 -3.20 -10.16 -23.38
C LEU A 164 -3.12 -11.68 -23.15
N LYS A 165 -1.89 -12.17 -23.04
CA LYS A 165 -1.65 -13.56 -22.59
C LYS A 165 -2.22 -13.73 -21.19
N HIS A 166 -2.88 -14.86 -20.95
CA HIS A 166 -3.39 -15.22 -19.64
C HIS A 166 -3.06 -16.68 -19.33
N SER A 167 -3.12 -17.02 -18.05
CA SER A 167 -3.00 -18.39 -17.56
C SER A 167 -3.93 -18.62 -16.39
N VAL A 168 -4.43 -19.85 -16.28
CA VAL A 168 -5.14 -20.32 -15.11
C VAL A 168 -4.38 -21.50 -14.53
N SER A 169 -3.99 -21.39 -13.28
CA SER A 169 -3.29 -22.45 -12.56
C SER A 169 -4.00 -22.77 -11.25
N GLN A 170 -3.72 -23.95 -10.71
CA GLN A 170 -4.24 -24.40 -9.43
C GLN A 170 -3.07 -24.52 -8.45
N LEU A 171 -3.28 -24.16 -7.18
CA LEU A 171 -2.21 -24.15 -6.18
C LEU A 171 -1.65 -25.57 -5.96
N HIS A 172 -0.36 -25.74 -6.22
CA HIS A 172 0.40 -26.92 -5.85
C HIS A 172 1.06 -26.70 -4.49
N TYR A 173 0.70 -27.51 -3.51
CA TYR A 173 1.14 -27.38 -2.12
C TYR A 173 1.99 -28.57 -1.71
N LEU A 174 3.18 -28.29 -1.17
CA LEU A 174 4.07 -29.29 -0.57
C LEU A 174 3.90 -29.27 0.95
N LEU A 175 3.23 -30.28 1.50
CA LEU A 175 3.07 -30.42 2.94
C LEU A 175 4.45 -30.55 3.61
N ARG A 176 4.60 -29.98 4.81
CA ARG A 176 5.85 -30.09 5.57
C ARG A 176 6.24 -31.55 5.77
N GLY A 177 7.44 -31.92 5.31
CA GLY A 177 7.97 -33.28 5.41
C GLY A 177 7.45 -34.26 4.37
N ALA A 178 6.58 -33.83 3.43
CA ALA A 178 6.18 -34.62 2.29
C ALA A 178 7.19 -34.50 1.14
N THR A 179 7.20 -35.51 0.26
CA THR A 179 8.05 -35.55 -0.95
C THR A 179 7.27 -35.27 -2.24
N ASN A 180 5.93 -35.27 -2.18
CA ASN A 180 5.04 -35.03 -3.31
C ASN A 180 4.16 -33.81 -3.06
N THR A 181 3.91 -33.03 -4.10
CA THR A 181 2.94 -31.94 -4.06
C THR A 181 1.52 -32.48 -4.22
N ILE A 182 0.58 -31.82 -3.55
CA ILE A 182 -0.85 -32.03 -3.73
C ILE A 182 -1.47 -30.76 -4.30
N THR A 183 -2.58 -30.92 -5.02
CA THR A 183 -3.29 -29.77 -5.56
C THR A 183 -4.41 -29.34 -4.60
N LEU A 184 -4.43 -28.06 -4.25
CA LEU A 184 -5.48 -27.48 -3.40
C LEU A 184 -6.55 -26.81 -4.26
N PRO A 185 -7.81 -26.71 -3.82
CA PRO A 185 -8.89 -26.05 -4.55
C PRO A 185 -8.77 -24.52 -4.53
N ILE A 186 -7.59 -23.99 -4.83
CA ILE A 186 -7.29 -22.56 -4.98
C ILE A 186 -6.80 -22.37 -6.40
N TYR A 187 -7.41 -21.42 -7.12
CA TYR A 187 -7.07 -21.12 -8.51
C TYR A 187 -6.50 -19.72 -8.62
N TYR A 188 -5.42 -19.56 -9.39
CA TYR A 188 -4.87 -18.28 -9.79
C TYR A 188 -5.19 -18.04 -11.26
N VAL A 189 -5.77 -16.87 -11.54
CA VAL A 189 -6.05 -16.37 -12.87
C VAL A 189 -5.17 -15.16 -13.12
N ASP A 190 -4.15 -15.33 -13.96
CA ASP A 190 -3.16 -14.32 -14.27
C ASP A 190 -3.40 -13.76 -15.68
N ILE A 191 -3.37 -12.44 -15.83
CA ILE A 191 -3.56 -11.75 -17.11
C ILE A 191 -2.44 -10.73 -17.30
N GLY A 192 -1.86 -10.73 -18.50
CA GLY A 192 -0.78 -9.84 -18.88
C GLY A 192 0.55 -10.19 -18.19
N THR A 193 1.61 -9.54 -18.63
CA THR A 193 2.93 -9.69 -18.05
C THR A 193 3.55 -8.32 -17.87
N ARG A 194 4.02 -8.04 -16.66
CA ARG A 194 4.82 -6.88 -16.32
C ARG A 194 6.27 -7.31 -16.21
N HIS A 195 7.12 -6.64 -16.96
CA HIS A 195 8.57 -6.84 -16.89
C HIS A 195 9.19 -5.84 -15.91
N PHE A 196 9.87 -6.36 -14.89
CA PHE A 196 10.71 -5.56 -14.01
C PHE A 196 12.17 -5.67 -14.48
N PRO A 197 12.79 -4.56 -14.91
CA PRO A 197 14.19 -4.58 -15.29
C PRO A 197 15.06 -4.88 -14.06
N ALA A 198 16.27 -5.39 -14.31
CA ALA A 198 17.24 -5.60 -13.24
C ALA A 198 17.54 -4.28 -12.52
N CYS A 199 17.53 -4.29 -11.19
CA CYS A 199 17.82 -3.13 -10.35
C CYS A 199 18.75 -3.53 -9.20
N GLY A 200 19.97 -3.00 -9.20
CA GLY A 200 21.00 -3.39 -8.24
C GLY A 200 21.30 -4.89 -8.30
N LEU A 201 21.09 -5.60 -7.19
CA LEU A 201 21.31 -7.04 -7.07
C LEU A 201 20.11 -7.90 -7.52
N LEU A 202 18.97 -7.30 -7.82
CA LEU A 202 17.79 -8.02 -8.29
C LEU A 202 17.90 -8.27 -9.80
N LYS A 203 17.86 -9.54 -10.20
CA LYS A 203 17.73 -9.93 -11.61
C LYS A 203 16.39 -9.44 -12.16
N ALA A 204 16.34 -9.21 -13.47
CA ALA A 204 15.07 -8.93 -14.13
C ALA A 204 14.09 -10.10 -13.93
N TYR A 205 12.82 -9.79 -13.71
CA TYR A 205 11.78 -10.79 -13.51
C TYR A 205 10.44 -10.30 -14.05
N ASP A 206 9.57 -11.26 -14.35
CA ASP A 206 8.23 -11.01 -14.86
C ASP A 206 7.20 -11.34 -13.79
N THR A 207 6.15 -10.52 -13.70
CA THR A 207 4.96 -10.82 -12.88
C THR A 207 3.70 -10.69 -13.72
N PRO A 208 2.58 -11.30 -13.31
CA PRO A 208 1.28 -10.95 -13.85
C PRO A 208 0.98 -9.45 -13.69
N MET A 209 0.18 -8.89 -14.61
CA MET A 209 -0.36 -7.53 -14.45
C MET A 209 -1.66 -7.53 -13.66
N VAL A 210 -2.43 -8.60 -13.77
CA VAL A 210 -3.63 -8.82 -12.96
C VAL A 210 -3.56 -10.24 -12.46
N THR A 211 -3.78 -10.44 -11.17
CA THR A 211 -3.95 -11.76 -10.57
C THR A 211 -5.27 -11.79 -9.83
N VAL A 212 -6.11 -12.77 -10.14
CA VAL A 212 -7.32 -13.05 -9.37
C VAL A 212 -7.21 -14.43 -8.77
N GLU A 213 -7.44 -14.52 -7.47
CA GLU A 213 -7.41 -15.77 -6.73
C GLU A 213 -8.81 -16.18 -6.28
N VAL A 214 -9.15 -17.44 -6.57
CA VAL A 214 -10.47 -18.01 -6.34
C VAL A 214 -10.37 -19.25 -5.46
N LEU A 215 -11.10 -19.24 -4.34
CA LEU A 215 -11.31 -20.45 -3.54
C LEU A 215 -12.40 -21.31 -4.19
N GLY A 216 -12.00 -22.42 -4.78
CA GLY A 216 -12.86 -23.30 -5.56
C GLY A 216 -13.91 -24.06 -4.75
N THR A 217 -13.70 -24.30 -3.45
CA THR A 217 -14.68 -24.99 -2.58
C THR A 217 -15.94 -24.16 -2.34
N THR A 218 -15.85 -22.84 -2.49
CA THR A 218 -16.94 -21.89 -2.17
C THR A 218 -17.21 -20.90 -3.29
N LYS A 219 -16.39 -20.88 -4.36
CA LYS A 219 -16.43 -19.89 -5.45
C LYS A 219 -16.26 -18.45 -4.95
N THR A 220 -15.47 -18.27 -3.90
CA THR A 220 -15.29 -16.96 -3.27
C THR A 220 -13.95 -16.34 -3.66
N LEU A 221 -13.98 -15.05 -3.94
CA LEU A 221 -12.78 -14.25 -4.15
C LEU A 221 -11.88 -14.27 -2.90
N GLN A 222 -10.61 -14.61 -3.08
CA GLN A 222 -9.60 -14.52 -2.02
C GLN A 222 -8.70 -13.32 -2.22
N ASN A 223 -8.26 -13.05 -3.45
CA ASN A 223 -7.39 -11.94 -3.77
C ASN A 223 -7.68 -11.40 -5.16
N VAL A 224 -7.58 -10.09 -5.33
CA VAL A 224 -7.42 -9.42 -6.62
C VAL A 224 -6.24 -8.50 -6.46
N ASP A 225 -5.20 -8.71 -7.26
CA ASP A 225 -4.10 -7.77 -7.44
C ASP A 225 -4.26 -7.12 -8.81
N LEU A 226 -4.42 -5.81 -8.81
CA LEU A 226 -4.53 -4.94 -9.97
C LEU A 226 -3.23 -4.16 -10.03
N ALA A 227 -2.31 -4.59 -10.87
CA ALA A 227 -1.06 -3.91 -10.96
C ALA A 227 -1.30 -2.52 -11.59
N VAL A 228 -1.20 -1.47 -10.78
CA VAL A 228 -1.60 -0.10 -11.17
C VAL A 228 -0.53 0.63 -11.98
N ASP A 229 0.70 0.09 -12.09
CA ASP A 229 1.62 0.62 -13.10
C ASP A 229 1.00 0.44 -14.49
N PHE A 230 0.97 1.57 -15.18
CA PHE A 230 0.74 1.68 -16.61
C PHE A 230 1.44 0.51 -17.32
N GLY A 231 0.74 -0.18 -18.22
CA GLY A 231 1.34 -1.25 -18.99
C GLY A 231 2.59 -0.79 -19.74
N SER A 232 3.27 -1.70 -20.43
CA SER A 232 4.36 -1.33 -21.34
C SER A 232 3.94 -0.27 -22.39
N ASP A 233 2.64 -0.08 -22.60
CA ASP A 233 1.99 0.91 -23.46
C ASP A 233 1.63 2.24 -22.75
N GLY A 234 1.83 2.35 -21.43
CA GLY A 234 1.50 3.56 -20.68
C GLY A 234 0.01 3.72 -20.36
N ILE A 235 -0.84 2.72 -20.65
CA ILE A 235 -2.31 2.84 -20.55
C ILE A 235 -2.80 2.05 -19.31
N PRO A 236 -3.57 2.68 -18.40
CA PRO A 236 -4.22 1.96 -17.32
C PRO A 236 -5.40 1.14 -17.89
N TYR A 237 -5.47 -0.15 -17.55
CA TYR A 237 -6.63 -1.01 -17.86
C TYR A 237 -7.82 -0.79 -16.90
N ASP A 238 -7.72 0.23 -16.05
CA ASP A 238 -8.76 0.66 -15.12
C ASP A 238 -9.48 1.86 -15.74
N ASN A 239 -10.77 1.71 -16.06
CA ASN A 239 -11.57 2.78 -16.66
C ASN A 239 -11.88 3.92 -15.68
N ARG A 240 -11.64 3.70 -14.38
CA ARG A 240 -11.99 4.67 -13.34
C ARG A 240 -11.04 5.86 -13.35
N PRO A 241 -11.58 7.08 -13.13
CA PRO A 241 -10.74 8.24 -12.93
C PRO A 241 -9.91 8.10 -11.65
N PRO A 242 -8.68 8.63 -11.60
CA PRO A 242 -7.88 8.65 -10.37
C PRO A 242 -8.58 9.41 -9.25
N LEU A 243 -8.43 8.91 -8.03
CA LEU A 243 -8.92 9.51 -6.80
C LEU A 243 -8.03 10.69 -6.38
N LEU A 244 -8.13 11.81 -7.08
CA LEU A 244 -7.30 12.98 -6.81
C LEU A 244 -7.80 13.79 -5.61
N ILE A 245 -6.85 14.34 -4.86
CA ILE A 245 -7.05 15.34 -3.80
C ILE A 245 -6.50 16.68 -4.31
N THR A 246 -7.42 17.53 -4.75
CA THR A 246 -7.09 18.80 -5.43
C THR A 246 -6.59 19.90 -4.49
N ASN A 247 -6.85 19.78 -3.18
CA ASN A 247 -6.42 20.72 -2.14
C ASN A 247 -5.38 20.11 -1.18
N ALA A 248 -4.63 19.10 -1.64
CA ALA A 248 -3.69 18.34 -0.80
C ALA A 248 -2.68 19.24 -0.06
N LEU A 249 -2.14 20.26 -0.74
CA LEU A 249 -1.18 21.19 -0.12
C LEU A 249 -1.78 21.96 1.06
N ASP A 250 -3.03 22.42 0.94
CA ASP A 250 -3.72 23.16 1.99
C ASP A 250 -4.04 22.22 3.17
N LEU A 251 -4.43 20.97 2.90
CA LEU A 251 -4.65 19.94 3.92
C LEU A 251 -3.38 19.54 4.68
N ILE A 252 -2.23 19.51 3.99
CA ILE A 252 -0.92 19.21 4.60
C ILE A 252 -0.47 20.37 5.51
N ARG A 253 -0.80 21.61 5.13
CA ARG A 253 -0.47 22.82 5.90
C ARG A 253 -1.43 23.11 7.05
N ALA A 254 -2.61 22.50 7.03
CA ALA A 254 -3.61 22.69 8.08
C ALA A 254 -3.03 22.28 9.45
N PRO A 255 -3.17 23.13 10.48
CA PRO A 255 -2.68 22.78 11.81
C PRO A 255 -3.45 21.57 12.34
N ASN A 256 -2.75 20.67 13.02
CA ASN A 256 -3.41 19.59 13.75
C ASN A 256 -4.23 20.20 14.91
N PRO A 257 -5.40 19.62 15.26
CA PRO A 257 -6.12 19.99 16.46
C PRO A 257 -5.25 19.83 17.71
N PRO A 258 -5.48 20.63 18.77
CA PRO A 258 -4.74 20.50 20.03
C PRO A 258 -4.84 19.08 20.61
N THR A 259 -3.72 18.56 21.13
CA THR A 259 -3.62 17.19 21.69
C THR A 259 -4.65 16.92 22.78
N GLU A 260 -5.02 17.93 23.56
CA GLU A 260 -6.05 17.82 24.62
C GLU A 260 -7.46 17.55 24.08
N GLN A 261 -7.76 17.92 22.83
CA GLN A 261 -9.02 17.56 22.18
C GLN A 261 -8.98 16.12 21.66
N LEU A 262 -7.81 15.62 21.25
CA LEU A 262 -7.62 14.24 20.82
C LEU A 262 -7.77 13.24 21.99
N LYS A 263 -7.35 13.62 23.20
CA LYS A 263 -7.53 12.82 24.43
C LYS A 263 -8.99 12.72 24.89
N LYS A 264 -9.85 13.66 24.50
CA LYS A 264 -11.29 13.67 24.84
C LYS A 264 -12.15 12.85 23.88
N ALA A 265 -11.61 12.46 22.72
CA ALA A 265 -12.29 11.49 21.86
C ALA A 265 -12.39 10.14 22.60
N PRO A 266 -13.51 9.40 22.50
CA PRO A 266 -13.65 8.12 23.17
C PRO A 266 -12.47 7.24 22.77
N SER A 267 -11.63 6.93 23.76
CA SER A 267 -10.47 6.08 23.57
C SER A 267 -10.94 4.79 22.91
N LEU A 268 -10.49 4.54 21.68
CA LEU A 268 -10.50 3.19 21.13
C LEU A 268 -9.73 2.35 22.16
N LYS A 269 -10.45 1.52 22.93
CA LYS A 269 -9.80 0.58 23.84
C LYS A 269 -8.81 -0.22 23.00
N PRO A 270 -7.54 -0.34 23.41
CA PRO A 270 -6.65 -1.32 22.82
C PRO A 270 -7.31 -2.69 23.01
N ILE A 271 -7.84 -3.27 21.93
CA ILE A 271 -8.37 -4.62 21.96
C ILE A 271 -7.20 -5.52 21.57
N GLY A 272 -6.53 -6.08 22.57
CA GLY A 272 -5.44 -7.05 22.39
C GLY A 272 -4.38 -6.95 23.49
N THR A 273 -4.65 -7.57 24.63
CA THR A 273 -3.62 -7.92 25.62
C THR A 273 -2.66 -8.94 25.00
N GLY A 274 -1.37 -8.62 24.88
CA GLY A 274 -0.34 -9.66 24.75
C GLY A 274 0.84 -9.42 23.81
N ILE A 275 0.92 -8.31 23.09
CA ILE A 275 2.15 -7.96 22.36
C ILE A 275 2.41 -6.48 22.59
N ASN A 276 3.58 -6.16 23.15
CA ASN A 276 4.06 -4.80 23.35
C ASN A 276 4.38 -4.22 21.95
N LEU A 277 3.34 -3.85 21.20
CA LEU A 277 3.46 -3.14 19.95
C LEU A 277 3.94 -1.75 20.31
N GLY A 278 5.26 -1.54 20.27
CA GLY A 278 5.90 -0.25 20.45
C GLY A 278 5.19 0.76 19.55
N TYR A 279 4.40 1.64 20.16
CA TYR A 279 3.85 2.78 19.45
C TYR A 279 5.02 3.64 19.04
N VAL A 280 5.22 3.82 17.73
CA VAL A 280 6.10 4.88 17.22
C VAL A 280 5.38 6.19 17.51
N ASP A 281 5.70 6.81 18.64
CA ASP A 281 5.15 8.11 19.00
C ASP A 281 5.77 9.22 18.15
N PHE A 282 5.29 10.44 18.37
CA PHE A 282 5.72 11.62 17.62
C PHE A 282 7.22 11.91 17.77
N ASN A 283 7.79 11.60 18.94
CA ASN A 283 9.20 11.84 19.22
C ASN A 283 10.07 10.85 18.44
N HIS A 284 9.65 9.59 18.34
CA HIS A 284 10.33 8.57 17.50
C HIS A 284 10.39 8.96 16.03
N VAL A 285 9.29 9.48 15.46
CA VAL A 285 9.25 9.90 14.04
C VAL A 285 10.20 11.08 13.79
N ASN A 286 10.21 12.07 14.69
CA ASN A 286 11.07 13.24 14.55
C ASN A 286 12.54 12.85 14.69
N PHE A 287 12.84 11.96 15.63
CA PHE A 287 14.18 11.42 15.82
C PHE A 287 14.71 10.76 14.54
N ILE A 288 13.93 9.87 13.91
CA ILE A 288 14.30 9.22 12.63
C ILE A 288 14.45 10.26 11.50
N THR A 289 13.55 11.25 11.44
CA THR A 289 13.57 12.28 10.40
C THR A 289 14.86 13.12 10.48
N HIS A 290 15.31 13.46 11.69
CA HIS A 290 16.54 14.22 11.90
C HIS A 290 17.78 13.39 11.53
N ILE A 291 17.81 12.10 11.86
CA ILE A 291 18.89 11.19 11.43
C ILE A 291 19.00 11.18 9.89
N GLN A 292 17.89 10.96 9.20
CA GLN A 292 17.87 10.91 7.74
C GLN A 292 18.28 12.24 7.11
N THR A 293 17.81 13.35 7.67
CA THR A 293 18.13 14.69 7.16
C THR A 293 19.61 15.01 7.29
N ASP A 294 20.21 14.67 8.44
CA ASP A 294 21.62 14.97 8.71
C ASP A 294 22.56 14.09 7.87
N MET A 295 22.24 12.80 7.73
CA MET A 295 22.98 11.89 6.85
C MET A 295 22.90 12.30 5.37
N LEU A 296 21.72 12.70 4.88
CA LEU A 296 21.52 13.03 3.47
C LEU A 296 22.02 14.41 3.07
N LEU A 297 21.96 15.39 3.97
CA LEU A 297 22.24 16.80 3.63
C LEU A 297 23.59 17.29 4.15
N ASN A 298 24.10 16.68 5.23
CA ASN A 298 25.33 17.12 5.87
C ASN A 298 26.44 16.07 5.84
N ASP A 299 26.22 14.95 5.12
CA ASP A 299 27.16 13.82 5.01
C ASP A 299 27.62 13.28 6.38
N ALA A 300 26.74 13.40 7.38
CA ALA A 300 27.02 13.00 8.75
C ALA A 300 27.09 11.48 8.85
N THR A 301 28.02 10.97 9.66
CA THR A 301 28.01 9.55 10.00
C THR A 301 26.72 9.22 10.75
N ILE A 302 26.26 7.96 10.69
CA ILE A 302 25.03 7.57 11.41
C ILE A 302 25.12 7.88 12.91
N LYS A 303 26.33 7.82 13.49
CA LYS A 303 26.58 8.15 14.89
C LYS A 303 26.38 9.65 15.15
N ASP A 304 26.95 10.50 14.30
CA ASP A 304 26.82 11.96 14.44
C ASP A 304 25.37 12.39 14.20
N ALA A 305 24.68 11.77 13.24
CA ALA A 305 23.28 12.02 12.93
C ALA A 305 22.34 11.62 14.09
N ILE A 306 22.63 10.51 14.79
CA ILE A 306 21.92 10.09 16.00
C ILE A 306 22.15 11.10 17.15
N GLN A 307 23.39 11.57 17.32
CA GLN A 307 23.72 12.58 18.32
C GLN A 307 23.00 13.91 18.03
N PHE A 308 23.01 14.33 16.77
CA PHE A 308 22.29 15.51 16.31
C PHE A 308 20.79 15.39 16.56
N ALA A 309 20.18 14.26 16.18
CA ALA A 309 18.76 14.00 16.37
C ALA A 309 18.36 13.97 17.86
N ALA A 310 19.18 13.38 18.72
CA ALA A 310 18.94 13.34 20.17
C ALA A 310 18.98 14.73 20.81
N GLY A 311 19.73 15.66 20.22
CA GLY A 311 19.78 17.06 20.65
C GLY A 311 18.60 17.90 20.19
N GLN A 312 17.72 17.39 19.32
CA GLN A 312 16.63 18.19 18.76
C GLN A 312 15.47 18.33 19.76
N PRO A 313 14.99 19.56 20.01
CA PRO A 313 13.98 19.83 21.04
C PRO A 313 12.62 19.17 20.76
N ASP A 314 12.33 18.80 19.50
CA ASP A 314 11.09 18.11 19.09
C ASP A 314 11.18 16.57 19.16
N THR A 315 12.25 16.04 19.75
CA THR A 315 12.39 14.60 20.10
C THR A 315 12.08 14.31 21.57
N GLY A 316 11.61 15.32 22.32
CA GLY A 316 11.11 15.17 23.69
C GLY A 316 12.16 14.80 24.74
N GLY A 317 13.45 14.75 24.37
CA GLY A 317 14.53 14.28 25.25
C GLY A 317 14.43 12.78 25.61
N GLU A 318 13.53 12.04 24.96
CA GLU A 318 13.33 10.60 25.17
C GLU A 318 14.48 9.77 24.61
N PHE A 319 15.25 10.35 23.69
CA PHE A 319 16.42 9.76 23.07
C PHE A 319 17.67 10.51 23.54
N SER A 320 18.62 9.75 24.04
CA SER A 320 19.97 10.21 24.33
C SER A 320 20.90 9.78 23.18
N PRO A 321 22.07 10.41 23.06
CA PRO A 321 23.17 9.92 22.20
C PRO A 321 23.49 8.42 22.34
N ASN A 322 23.13 7.81 23.47
CA ASN A 322 23.37 6.40 23.79
C ASN A 322 22.10 5.53 23.74
N SER A 323 20.92 6.10 23.45
CA SER A 323 19.64 5.38 23.48
C SER A 323 19.52 4.33 22.36
N MET A 324 20.38 4.39 21.36
CA MET A 324 20.55 3.32 20.38
C MET A 324 21.82 2.54 20.70
N THR A 325 21.73 1.63 21.67
CA THR A 325 22.62 0.48 21.63
C THR A 325 22.17 -0.32 20.41
N VAL A 326 22.96 -0.31 19.34
CA VAL A 326 22.61 -0.89 18.04
C VAL A 326 22.39 -2.40 18.21
N TYR A 327 21.16 -2.80 18.50
CA TYR A 327 20.66 -4.11 18.08
C TYR A 327 20.40 -3.97 16.59
N GLY A 328 21.24 -4.60 15.77
CA GLY A 328 21.26 -4.53 14.31
C GLY A 328 20.04 -5.14 13.63
N PHE A 329 18.84 -4.71 13.99
CA PHE A 329 17.59 -5.12 13.36
C PHE A 329 16.57 -3.98 13.35
N TRP A 330 16.95 -2.88 12.69
CA TRP A 330 15.98 -2.12 11.92
C TRP A 330 16.40 -2.30 10.47
N GLY A 331 15.56 -2.97 9.68
CA GLY A 331 15.72 -3.15 8.23
C GLY A 331 15.59 -1.83 7.47
N LEU A 332 16.33 -0.80 7.87
CA LEU A 332 16.62 0.37 7.07
C LEU A 332 17.84 0.02 6.21
N THR A 333 17.63 -0.75 5.15
CA THR A 333 18.65 -0.94 4.12
C THR A 333 18.86 0.39 3.40
N PHE A 334 19.92 1.09 3.78
CA PHE A 334 20.64 1.98 2.88
C PHE A 334 21.84 1.19 2.37
N GLY A 335 21.87 0.92 1.06
CA GLY A 335 23.04 0.35 0.44
C GLY A 335 24.19 1.35 0.54
N LEU A 336 25.33 0.90 1.05
CA LEU A 336 26.55 0.63 0.28
C LEU A 336 27.45 -0.28 1.14
N ASP A 337 27.86 -1.38 0.54
CA ASP A 337 28.87 -2.38 0.89
C ASP A 337 29.50 -2.38 2.30
N ASN A 338 29.34 -3.52 2.99
CA ASN A 338 30.26 -3.96 4.02
C ASN A 338 31.60 -4.35 3.37
N TYR A 339 32.62 -3.52 3.56
CA TYR A 339 34.01 -3.96 3.77
C TYR A 339 34.62 -3.17 4.92
#